data_AF-A0A412NHD9-F1
#
_entry.id   AF-A0A412NHD9-F1
#
_cell.length_a   1.000
_cell.length_b   1.000
_cell.length_c   1.000
_cell.angle_alpha   90.00
_cell.angle_beta   90.00
_cell.angle_gamma   90.00
#
_symmetry.space_group_name_H-M   'P 1'
#
loop_
_entity.id
_entity.type
_entity.pdbx_description
1 polymer ?
#
loop_
_entity_poly.entity_id
_entity_poly.type
_entity_poly.pdbx_seq_one_letter_code
_entity_poly.pdbx_strand_id
1 'polypeptide(L)'
;MIFRKICNDTSTMSATELAHNFVFVKNREAWYRDFDREIPVRDLMREICAKHAAPADTDELTDEELDEILYDNLQFGTDDLEGVFAILYMALYGMTDVRAWLERYETTGLPTTNRPEVLQECVDTYGAEAQVDMAVEEMSELTKALLKYRRKAAQGSKDLEAARENILEEVADVIIMLTQLIMIYGGRDLVQETIENKVDRQIKRLANTEGETGSEVAQEVLQPAT
;
A
#
# COMPACT_ATOMS: atom_id res chain seq x y z
N MET A 1 -9.99 -5.59 -18.95
CA MET A 1 -8.85 -5.87 -18.05
C MET A 1 -9.43 -6.04 -16.66
N ILE A 2 -9.21 -7.17 -15.99
CA ILE A 2 -9.70 -7.38 -14.61
C ILE A 2 -8.64 -6.80 -13.68
N PHE A 3 -9.00 -5.80 -12.86
CA PHE A 3 -8.12 -5.27 -11.82
C PHE A 3 -7.81 -6.41 -10.83
N ARG A 4 -6.56 -6.88 -10.79
CA ARG A 4 -6.12 -7.93 -9.87
C ARG A 4 -5.03 -7.42 -8.94
N LYS A 5 -5.17 -7.91 -7.71
CA LYS A 5 -4.44 -7.64 -6.48
C LYS A 5 -2.95 -7.97 -6.59
N ILE A 6 -2.14 -7.32 -5.77
CA ILE A 6 -0.74 -7.68 -5.56
C ILE A 6 -0.64 -9.14 -5.10
N CYS A 7 0.23 -9.92 -5.77
CA CYS A 7 0.48 -11.32 -5.44
C CYS A 7 1.98 -11.56 -5.33
N ASN A 8 2.38 -12.36 -4.34
CA ASN A 8 3.78 -12.67 -4.05
C ASN A 8 4.16 -14.13 -4.39
N ASP A 9 3.18 -15.02 -4.57
CA ASP A 9 3.43 -16.44 -4.90
C ASP A 9 3.30 -16.68 -6.41
N THR A 10 4.44 -16.79 -7.09
CA THR A 10 4.51 -17.01 -8.55
C THR A 10 3.90 -18.32 -9.01
N SER A 11 3.83 -19.35 -8.15
CA SER A 11 3.26 -20.66 -8.51
C SER A 11 1.75 -20.60 -8.75
N THR A 12 1.11 -19.55 -8.24
CA THR A 12 -0.34 -19.33 -8.36
C THR A 12 -0.70 -18.30 -9.43
N MET A 13 0.29 -17.64 -10.03
CA MET A 13 0.07 -16.56 -10.99
C MET A 13 -0.24 -17.09 -12.39
N SER A 14 -1.27 -16.54 -13.01
CA SER A 14 -1.39 -16.53 -14.47
C SER A 14 -0.34 -15.60 -15.10
N ALA A 15 -0.10 -15.74 -16.41
CA ALA A 15 0.81 -14.85 -17.14
C ALA A 15 0.42 -13.36 -17.00
N THR A 16 -0.87 -13.06 -16.89
CA THR A 16 -1.35 -11.68 -16.66
C THR A 16 -1.04 -11.20 -15.25
N GLU A 17 -1.13 -12.06 -14.24
CA GLU A 17 -0.76 -11.69 -12.87
C GLU A 17 0.74 -11.51 -12.71
N LEU A 18 1.53 -12.37 -13.34
CA LEU A 18 2.97 -12.21 -13.38
C LEU A 18 3.34 -10.87 -14.03
N ALA A 19 2.73 -10.51 -15.16
CA ALA A 19 2.98 -9.22 -15.82
C ALA A 19 2.69 -7.98 -14.94
N HIS A 20 1.89 -8.09 -13.88
CA HIS A 20 1.67 -7.01 -12.91
C HIS A 20 2.56 -7.11 -11.67
N ASN A 21 3.20 -8.26 -11.44
CA ASN A 21 4.00 -8.56 -10.24
C ASN A 21 5.46 -8.91 -10.54
N PHE A 22 5.87 -8.84 -11.81
CA PHE A 22 7.20 -9.25 -12.29
C PHE A 22 8.34 -8.39 -11.78
N VAL A 23 8.06 -7.23 -11.18
CA VAL A 23 9.04 -6.42 -10.47
C VAL A 23 8.52 -5.99 -9.10
N PHE A 24 9.36 -5.97 -8.07
CA PHE A 24 8.95 -5.75 -6.68
C PHE A 24 10.14 -5.32 -5.80
N VAL A 25 9.86 -4.75 -4.64
CA VAL A 25 10.90 -4.34 -3.68
C VAL A 25 11.28 -5.52 -2.78
N LYS A 26 12.58 -5.81 -2.67
CA LYS A 26 13.14 -6.76 -1.72
C LYS A 26 14.49 -6.24 -1.25
N ASN A 27 14.73 -6.26 0.06
CA ASN A 27 15.95 -5.72 0.67
C ASN A 27 16.28 -4.26 0.29
N ARG A 28 15.25 -3.42 0.05
CA ARG A 28 15.37 -2.02 -0.41
C ARG A 28 15.93 -1.86 -1.84
N GLU A 29 15.89 -2.93 -2.63
CA GLU A 29 16.31 -2.93 -4.03
C GLU A 29 15.15 -3.37 -4.93
N ALA A 30 15.26 -3.04 -6.22
CA ALA A 30 14.34 -3.51 -7.23
C ALA A 30 14.71 -4.92 -7.68
N TRP A 31 13.74 -5.82 -7.63
CA TRP A 31 13.88 -7.23 -8.00
C TRP A 31 12.94 -7.56 -9.13
N TYR A 32 13.45 -8.33 -10.08
CA TYR A 32 12.68 -8.95 -11.15
C TYR A 32 12.35 -10.40 -10.79
N ARG A 33 11.19 -10.88 -11.24
CA ARG A 33 10.78 -12.28 -11.18
C ARG A 33 10.13 -12.73 -12.49
N ASP A 34 10.38 -13.99 -12.83
CA ASP A 34 9.56 -14.75 -13.76
C ASP A 34 9.08 -16.06 -13.08
N PHE A 35 8.67 -17.06 -13.85
CA PHE A 35 8.23 -18.33 -13.30
C PHE A 35 9.38 -19.19 -12.75
N ASP A 36 10.62 -18.94 -13.17
CA ASP A 36 11.76 -19.81 -12.92
C ASP A 36 12.80 -19.16 -11.99
N ARG A 37 12.92 -17.83 -12.01
CA ARG A 37 13.94 -17.08 -11.25
C ARG A 37 13.44 -15.79 -10.64
N GLU A 38 14.08 -15.39 -9.54
CA GLU A 38 14.04 -14.05 -8.96
C GLU A 38 15.47 -13.50 -8.87
N ILE A 39 15.73 -12.33 -9.45
CA ILE A 39 17.05 -11.67 -9.44
C ILE A 39 16.92 -10.15 -9.27
N PRO A 40 17.95 -9.44 -8.76
CA PRO A 40 17.99 -7.99 -8.81
C PRO A 40 17.80 -7.45 -10.23
N VAL A 41 17.11 -6.32 -10.37
CA VAL A 41 16.90 -5.66 -11.68
C VAL A 41 18.25 -5.25 -12.29
N ARG A 42 19.22 -4.84 -11.47
CA ARG A 42 20.59 -4.56 -11.93
C ARG A 42 21.26 -5.78 -12.54
N ASP A 43 21.15 -6.95 -11.92
CA ASP A 43 21.68 -8.20 -12.46
C ASP A 43 20.99 -8.60 -13.76
N LEU A 44 19.67 -8.39 -13.85
CA LEU A 44 18.94 -8.56 -15.11
C LEU A 44 19.49 -7.63 -16.20
N MET A 45 19.76 -6.36 -15.87
CA MET A 45 20.32 -5.41 -16.83
C MET A 45 21.72 -5.81 -17.27
N ARG A 46 22.61 -6.20 -16.34
CA ARG A 46 23.95 -6.71 -16.70
C ARG A 46 23.86 -7.89 -17.67
N GLU A 47 22.95 -8.84 -17.40
CA GLU A 47 22.71 -9.97 -18.31
C GLU A 47 22.24 -9.53 -19.70
N ILE A 48 21.30 -8.58 -19.78
CA ILE A 48 20.78 -8.05 -21.05
C ILE A 48 21.90 -7.32 -21.81
N CYS A 49 22.60 -6.41 -21.13
CA CYS A 49 23.66 -5.61 -21.71
C CYS A 49 24.81 -6.46 -22.22
N ALA A 50 25.25 -7.46 -21.46
CA ALA A 50 26.31 -8.40 -21.87
C ALA A 50 25.91 -9.22 -23.12
N LYS A 51 24.65 -9.66 -23.21
CA LYS A 51 24.15 -10.42 -24.38
C LYS A 51 24.06 -9.59 -25.66
N HIS A 52 23.91 -8.28 -25.52
CA HIS A 52 23.70 -7.36 -26.63
C HIS A 52 24.87 -6.39 -26.86
N ALA A 53 25.93 -6.51 -26.05
CA ALA A 53 27.12 -5.66 -26.06
C ALA A 53 26.81 -4.15 -25.99
N ALA A 54 25.84 -3.78 -25.16
CA ALA A 54 25.37 -2.40 -25.01
C ALA A 54 24.73 -2.21 -23.62
N PRO A 55 25.16 -1.23 -22.80
CA PRO A 55 26.43 -0.51 -22.89
C PRO A 55 27.63 -1.47 -22.86
N ALA A 56 28.79 -1.03 -23.34
CA ALA A 56 30.01 -1.83 -23.25
C ALA A 56 30.44 -2.04 -21.79
N ASP A 57 31.08 -3.18 -21.51
CA ASP A 57 31.75 -3.48 -20.24
C ASP A 57 30.87 -3.37 -18.98
N THR A 58 29.55 -3.57 -19.11
CA THR A 58 28.62 -3.49 -17.96
C THR A 58 28.92 -4.47 -16.83
N ASP A 59 29.60 -5.57 -17.10
CA ASP A 59 29.96 -6.56 -16.07
C ASP A 59 31.07 -6.06 -15.13
N GLU A 60 31.82 -5.02 -15.54
CA GLU A 60 32.91 -4.43 -14.76
C GLU A 60 32.45 -3.22 -13.92
N LEU A 61 31.27 -2.69 -14.21
CA LEU A 61 30.71 -1.52 -13.52
C LEU A 61 30.25 -1.87 -12.11
N THR A 62 30.46 -0.97 -11.15
CA THR A 62 29.73 -0.99 -9.88
C THR A 62 28.24 -0.76 -10.10
N ASP A 63 27.44 -0.96 -9.05
CA ASP A 63 25.99 -0.69 -9.12
C ASP A 63 25.69 0.79 -9.35
N GLU A 64 26.46 1.68 -8.73
CA GLU A 64 26.31 3.13 -8.89
C GLU A 64 26.69 3.57 -10.30
N GLU A 65 27.80 3.07 -10.86
CA GLU A 65 28.22 3.37 -12.23
C GLU A 65 27.23 2.83 -13.27
N LEU A 66 26.65 1.65 -13.04
CA LEU A 66 25.61 1.10 -13.91
C LEU A 66 24.37 2.01 -13.90
N ASP A 67 23.93 2.45 -12.73
CA ASP A 67 22.79 3.35 -12.58
C ASP A 67 23.03 4.68 -13.32
N GLU A 68 24.22 5.28 -13.16
CA GLU A 68 24.61 6.52 -13.83
C GLU A 68 24.62 6.37 -15.35
N ILE A 69 25.28 5.33 -15.88
CA ILE A 69 25.35 5.10 -17.32
C ILE A 69 23.96 4.87 -17.93
N LEU A 70 23.14 4.04 -17.29
CA LEU A 70 21.77 3.80 -17.78
C LEU A 70 20.92 5.06 -17.70
N TYR A 71 21.13 5.94 -16.71
CA TYR A 71 20.43 7.22 -16.64
C TYR A 71 20.88 8.18 -17.74
N ASP A 72 22.18 8.32 -17.97
CA ASP A 72 22.75 9.18 -19.02
C ASP A 72 22.30 8.71 -20.42
N ASN A 73 22.24 7.39 -20.63
CA ASN A 73 21.86 6.80 -21.91
C ASN A 73 20.38 7.01 -22.27
N LEU A 74 19.53 7.46 -21.33
CA LEU A 74 18.15 7.88 -21.65
C LEU A 74 18.12 8.96 -22.75
N GLN A 75 19.17 9.77 -22.88
CA GLN A 75 19.27 10.81 -23.91
C GLN A 75 19.21 10.27 -25.35
N PHE A 76 19.60 9.00 -25.55
CA PHE A 76 19.58 8.34 -26.86
C PHE A 76 18.21 7.78 -27.23
N GLY A 77 17.26 7.74 -26.28
CA GLY A 77 15.88 7.36 -26.55
C GLY A 77 15.75 5.99 -27.21
N THR A 78 15.18 5.93 -28.41
CA THR A 78 15.02 4.69 -29.19
C THR A 78 16.00 4.59 -30.35
N ASP A 79 16.96 5.50 -30.46
CA ASP A 79 17.85 5.61 -31.60
C ASP A 79 18.93 4.50 -31.60
N ASP A 80 19.28 3.98 -30.43
CA ASP A 80 20.18 2.84 -30.26
C ASP A 80 19.74 1.89 -29.12
N LEU A 81 20.45 0.78 -28.98
CA LEU A 81 20.16 -0.23 -27.95
C LEU A 81 20.45 0.28 -26.54
N GLU A 82 21.43 1.19 -26.37
CA GLU A 82 21.77 1.76 -25.08
C GLU A 82 20.62 2.59 -24.52
N GLY A 83 20.01 3.44 -25.35
CA GLY A 83 18.80 4.17 -25.00
C GLY A 83 17.60 3.26 -24.74
N VAL A 84 17.42 2.20 -25.54
CA VAL A 84 16.32 1.24 -25.32
C VAL A 84 16.47 0.50 -24.00
N PHE A 85 17.68 0.09 -23.63
CA PHE A 85 17.95 -0.57 -22.36
C PHE A 85 17.83 0.38 -21.17
N ALA A 86 18.26 1.63 -21.33
CA ALA A 86 18.02 2.68 -20.35
C ALA A 86 16.51 2.89 -20.08
N ILE A 87 15.69 2.95 -21.14
CA ILE A 87 14.22 3.04 -21.01
C ILE A 87 13.65 1.82 -20.30
N LEU A 88 14.10 0.61 -20.66
CA LEU A 88 13.68 -0.62 -19.98
C LEU A 88 14.03 -0.56 -18.49
N TYR A 89 15.26 -0.16 -18.15
CA TYR A 89 15.71 -0.05 -16.78
C TYR A 89 14.84 0.91 -15.96
N MET A 90 14.61 2.12 -16.50
CA MET A 90 13.73 3.11 -15.90
C MET A 90 12.30 2.57 -15.71
N ALA A 91 11.78 1.83 -16.68
CA ALA A 91 10.45 1.22 -16.58
C ALA A 91 10.38 0.15 -15.48
N LEU A 92 11.41 -0.68 -15.33
CA LEU A 92 11.48 -1.72 -14.29
C LEU A 92 11.57 -1.11 -12.89
N TYR A 93 12.41 -0.10 -12.70
CA TYR A 93 12.52 0.63 -11.43
C TYR A 93 11.23 1.38 -11.12
N GLY A 94 10.70 2.15 -12.07
CA GLY A 94 9.45 2.88 -11.88
C GLY A 94 8.27 1.96 -11.55
N MET A 95 8.16 0.81 -12.23
CA MET A 95 7.12 -0.16 -11.95
C MET A 95 7.31 -0.86 -10.60
N THR A 96 8.55 -1.07 -10.17
CA THR A 96 8.86 -1.59 -8.82
C THR A 96 8.28 -0.66 -7.75
N ASP A 97 8.58 0.64 -7.86
CA ASP A 97 8.10 1.64 -6.91
C ASP A 97 6.57 1.76 -6.95
N VAL A 98 5.98 1.84 -8.14
CA VAL A 98 4.51 1.87 -8.31
C VAL A 98 3.87 0.63 -7.68
N ARG A 99 4.44 -0.56 -7.89
CA ARG A 99 3.94 -1.79 -7.26
C ARG A 99 4.05 -1.72 -5.73
N ALA A 100 5.14 -1.21 -5.17
CA ALA A 100 5.30 -1.08 -3.72
C ALA A 100 4.27 -0.10 -3.12
N TRP A 101 3.99 1.01 -3.81
CA TRP A 101 2.92 1.94 -3.44
C TRP A 101 1.55 1.27 -3.48
N LEU A 102 1.27 0.48 -4.52
CA LEU A 102 0.02 -0.28 -4.65
C LEU A 102 -0.10 -1.34 -3.55
N GLU A 103 0.97 -2.07 -3.23
CA GLU A 103 0.98 -3.05 -2.14
C GLU A 103 0.67 -2.40 -0.80
N ARG A 104 1.26 -1.23 -0.52
CA ARG A 104 0.93 -0.45 0.68
C ARG A 104 -0.54 -0.01 0.68
N TYR A 105 -1.05 0.47 -0.46
CA TYR A 105 -2.45 0.89 -0.60
C TYR A 105 -3.42 -0.28 -0.37
N GLU A 106 -3.17 -1.45 -0.95
CA GLU A 106 -4.02 -2.63 -0.78
C GLU A 106 -3.94 -3.26 0.62
N THR A 107 -2.79 -3.13 1.29
CA THR A 107 -2.57 -3.72 2.62
C THR A 107 -3.08 -2.83 3.75
N THR A 108 -2.97 -1.50 3.60
CA THR A 108 -3.23 -0.55 4.69
C THR A 108 -4.30 0.49 4.39
N GLY A 109 -4.64 0.70 3.11
CA GLY A 109 -5.69 1.61 2.70
C GLY A 109 -7.08 1.08 3.07
N LEU A 110 -8.04 2.01 3.20
CA LEU A 110 -9.44 1.60 3.28
C LEU A 110 -9.85 0.91 1.98
N PRO A 111 -10.63 -0.19 2.04
CA PRO A 111 -11.24 -0.79 0.87
C PRO A 111 -11.98 0.25 0.02
N THR A 112 -11.90 0.12 -1.29
CA THR A 112 -12.61 0.99 -2.24
C THR A 112 -13.40 0.17 -3.25
N THR A 113 -14.27 0.85 -4.00
CA THR A 113 -15.02 0.25 -5.10
C THR A 113 -14.37 0.57 -6.44
N ASN A 114 -14.41 -0.39 -7.37
CA ASN A 114 -14.03 -0.17 -8.77
C ASN A 114 -15.10 0.61 -9.56
N ARG A 115 -16.18 1.02 -8.90
CA ARG A 115 -17.30 1.76 -9.48
C ARG A 115 -17.63 3.04 -8.69
N PRO A 116 -16.66 3.96 -8.51
CA PRO A 116 -16.89 5.20 -7.75
C PRO A 116 -17.96 6.09 -8.40
N GLU A 117 -18.20 5.94 -9.71
CA GLU A 117 -19.26 6.65 -10.43
C GLU A 117 -20.65 6.35 -9.88
N VAL A 118 -20.88 5.15 -9.36
CA VAL A 118 -22.18 4.78 -8.74
C VAL A 118 -22.39 5.54 -7.44
N LEU A 119 -21.34 5.75 -6.66
CA LEU A 119 -21.42 6.51 -5.42
C LEU A 119 -21.72 7.99 -5.70
N GLN A 120 -21.14 8.53 -6.77
CA GLN A 120 -21.44 9.88 -7.25
C GLN A 120 -22.89 9.98 -7.75
N GLU A 121 -23.38 8.99 -8.51
CA GLU A 121 -24.77 8.95 -8.98
C GLU A 121 -25.78 8.95 -7.82
N CYS A 122 -25.47 8.25 -6.71
CA CYS A 122 -26.27 8.32 -5.49
C CYS A 122 -26.31 9.74 -4.90
N VAL A 123 -25.17 10.45 -4.84
CA VAL A 123 -25.12 11.84 -4.38
C VAL A 123 -25.96 12.75 -5.28
N ASP A 124 -25.83 12.58 -6.59
CA ASP A 124 -26.53 13.40 -7.58
C ASP A 124 -28.05 13.14 -7.57
N THR A 125 -28.47 11.89 -7.30
CA THR A 125 -29.88 11.47 -7.32
C THR A 125 -30.59 11.80 -6.01
N TYR A 126 -29.98 11.51 -4.86
CA TYR A 126 -30.62 11.63 -3.55
C TYR A 126 -30.30 12.96 -2.85
N GLY A 127 -29.24 13.65 -3.26
CA GLY A 127 -28.82 14.94 -2.73
C GLY A 127 -27.91 14.84 -1.51
N ALA A 128 -27.07 15.86 -1.33
CA ALA A 128 -26.04 15.92 -0.29
C ALA A 128 -26.57 15.71 1.13
N GLU A 129 -27.63 16.42 1.53
CA GLU A 129 -28.20 16.34 2.88
C GLU A 129 -28.69 14.91 3.20
N ALA A 130 -29.38 14.25 2.26
CA ALA A 130 -29.85 12.89 2.46
C ALA A 130 -28.70 11.89 2.61
N GLN A 131 -27.60 12.08 1.89
CA GLN A 131 -26.41 11.24 2.06
C GLN A 131 -25.65 11.56 3.35
N VAL A 132 -25.69 12.80 3.86
CA VAL A 132 -25.17 13.13 5.19
C VAL A 132 -25.98 12.41 6.27
N ASP A 133 -27.31 12.42 6.19
CA ASP A 133 -28.19 11.70 7.11
C ASP A 133 -27.93 10.19 7.05
N MET A 134 -27.78 9.63 5.86
CA MET A 134 -27.42 8.22 5.67
C MET A 134 -26.07 7.91 6.34
N ALA A 135 -25.06 8.78 6.20
CA ALA A 135 -23.77 8.58 6.85
C ALA A 135 -23.90 8.53 8.39
N VAL A 136 -24.78 9.35 8.97
CA VAL A 136 -25.07 9.34 10.42
C VAL A 136 -25.75 8.04 10.84
N GLU A 137 -26.66 7.50 10.02
CA GLU A 137 -27.32 6.22 10.24
C GLU A 137 -26.30 5.07 10.26
N GLU A 138 -25.44 4.96 9.24
CA GLU A 138 -24.44 3.88 9.15
C GLU A 138 -23.40 3.94 10.28
N MET A 139 -22.95 5.15 10.66
CA MET A 139 -22.08 5.31 11.83
C MET A 139 -22.76 4.85 13.13
N SER A 140 -24.08 5.01 13.22
CA SER A 140 -24.87 4.57 14.37
C SER A 140 -25.05 3.06 14.39
N GLU A 141 -25.27 2.42 13.24
CA GLU A 141 -25.34 0.95 13.14
C GLU A 141 -23.99 0.28 13.44
N LEU A 142 -22.88 0.81 12.92
CA LEU A 142 -21.55 0.35 13.30
C LEU A 142 -21.32 0.43 14.82
N THR A 143 -21.72 1.54 15.45
CA THR A 143 -21.65 1.70 16.92
C THR A 143 -22.46 0.60 17.63
N LYS A 144 -23.68 0.31 17.16
CA LYS A 144 -24.52 -0.75 17.72
C LYS A 144 -23.89 -2.13 17.53
N ALA A 145 -23.32 -2.44 16.36
CA ALA A 145 -22.67 -3.70 16.05
C ALA A 145 -21.47 -3.96 16.99
N LEU A 146 -20.60 -2.96 17.18
CA LEU A 146 -19.47 -3.03 18.11
C LEU A 146 -19.93 -3.32 19.55
N LEU A 147 -21.00 -2.66 20.02
CA LEU A 147 -21.55 -2.90 21.36
C LEU A 147 -22.18 -4.28 21.51
N LYS A 148 -22.86 -4.80 20.46
CA LYS A 148 -23.39 -6.17 20.44
C LYS A 148 -22.26 -7.20 20.53
N TYR A 149 -21.20 -7.05 19.75
CA TYR A 149 -20.04 -7.93 19.80
C TYR A 149 -19.40 -7.94 21.19
N ARG A 150 -19.13 -6.76 21.77
CA ARG A 150 -18.53 -6.64 23.12
C ARG A 150 -19.34 -7.37 24.18
N ARG A 151 -20.68 -7.26 24.14
CA ARG A 151 -21.57 -7.96 25.07
C ARG A 151 -21.52 -9.48 24.89
N LYS A 152 -21.56 -9.96 23.64
CA LYS A 152 -21.44 -11.39 23.33
C LYS A 152 -20.10 -11.96 23.80
N ALA A 153 -19.00 -11.23 23.59
CA ALA A 153 -17.66 -11.63 24.01
C ALA A 153 -17.55 -11.76 25.54
N ALA A 154 -18.10 -10.79 26.28
CA ALA A 154 -18.14 -10.84 27.74
C ALA A 154 -18.97 -12.03 28.28
N GLN A 155 -19.95 -12.50 27.52
CA GLN A 155 -20.81 -13.63 27.88
C GLN A 155 -20.25 -15.00 27.45
N GLY A 156 -19.08 -15.04 26.78
CA GLY A 156 -18.54 -16.28 26.22
C GLY A 156 -19.43 -16.93 25.16
N SER A 157 -20.18 -16.11 24.41
CA SER A 157 -21.08 -16.59 23.35
C SER A 157 -20.31 -17.35 22.26
N LYS A 158 -20.91 -18.39 21.68
CA LYS A 158 -20.38 -19.09 20.51
C LYS A 158 -20.62 -18.32 19.20
N ASP A 159 -21.47 -17.29 19.22
CA ASP A 159 -21.89 -16.55 18.03
C ASP A 159 -21.04 -15.29 17.80
N LEU A 160 -19.74 -15.36 18.09
CA LEU A 160 -18.81 -14.23 17.91
C LEU A 160 -18.47 -13.99 16.45
N GLU A 161 -18.39 -15.05 15.64
CA GLU A 161 -18.12 -14.90 14.20
C GLU A 161 -19.26 -14.15 13.50
N ALA A 162 -20.52 -14.54 13.72
CA ALA A 162 -21.67 -13.81 13.15
C ALA A 162 -21.73 -12.34 13.64
N ALA A 163 -21.32 -12.08 14.89
CA ALA A 163 -21.25 -10.70 15.39
C ALA A 163 -20.09 -9.91 14.76
N ARG A 164 -18.99 -10.58 14.44
CA ARG A 164 -17.85 -10.00 13.71
C ARG A 164 -18.23 -9.73 12.26
N GLU A 165 -18.93 -10.64 11.58
CA GLU A 165 -19.45 -10.45 10.23
C GLU A 165 -20.36 -9.22 10.14
N ASN A 166 -21.29 -9.07 11.09
CA ASN A 166 -22.13 -7.87 11.14
C ASN A 166 -21.28 -6.59 11.35
N ILE A 167 -20.24 -6.59 12.20
CA ILE A 167 -19.33 -5.44 12.27
C ILE A 167 -18.69 -5.13 10.92
N LEU A 168 -18.23 -6.15 10.18
CA LEU A 168 -17.57 -5.95 8.89
C LEU A 168 -18.52 -5.38 7.83
N GLU A 169 -19.79 -5.78 7.85
CA GLU A 169 -20.86 -5.21 7.02
C GLU A 169 -21.03 -3.72 7.30
N GLU A 170 -21.27 -3.34 8.56
CA GLU A 170 -21.45 -1.93 8.92
C GLU A 170 -20.17 -1.09 8.68
N VAL A 171 -18.97 -1.68 8.79
CA VAL A 171 -17.71 -1.02 8.43
C VAL A 171 -17.69 -0.72 6.92
N ALA A 172 -18.15 -1.66 6.08
CA ALA A 172 -18.22 -1.45 4.64
C ALA A 172 -19.20 -0.32 4.29
N ASP A 173 -20.37 -0.30 4.93
CA ASP A 173 -21.37 0.74 4.73
C ASP A 173 -20.85 2.13 5.15
N VAL A 174 -20.18 2.22 6.31
CA VAL A 174 -19.51 3.46 6.73
C VAL A 174 -18.43 3.89 5.74
N ILE A 175 -17.61 2.99 5.19
CA ILE A 175 -16.58 3.34 4.20
C ILE A 175 -17.22 3.92 2.92
N ILE A 176 -18.32 3.33 2.46
CA ILE A 176 -19.09 3.85 1.32
C ILE A 176 -19.57 5.27 1.63
N MET A 177 -20.15 5.48 2.80
CA MET A 177 -20.67 6.79 3.19
C MET A 177 -19.55 7.83 3.35
N LEU A 178 -18.41 7.48 3.96
CA LEU A 178 -17.24 8.37 4.03
C LEU A 178 -16.74 8.78 2.65
N THR A 179 -16.78 7.86 1.67
CA THR A 179 -16.41 8.16 0.29
C THR A 179 -17.34 9.20 -0.33
N GLN A 180 -18.65 9.08 -0.11
CA GLN A 180 -19.63 10.06 -0.58
C GLN A 180 -19.53 11.40 0.16
N LEU A 181 -19.23 11.41 1.46
CA LEU A 181 -18.97 12.65 2.19
C LEU A 181 -17.78 13.42 1.60
N ILE A 182 -16.71 12.71 1.20
CA ILE A 182 -15.58 13.34 0.48
C ILE A 182 -16.03 13.88 -0.89
N MET A 183 -16.94 13.21 -1.60
CA MET A 183 -17.50 13.71 -2.86
C MET A 183 -18.33 14.99 -2.65
N ILE A 184 -19.13 15.04 -1.59
CA ILE A 184 -20.01 16.17 -1.24
C ILE A 184 -19.20 17.40 -0.81
N TYR A 185 -18.27 17.23 0.12
CA TYR A 185 -17.52 18.34 0.72
C TYR A 185 -16.20 18.65 0.00
N GLY A 186 -15.76 17.76 -0.89
CA GLY A 186 -14.42 17.83 -1.48
C GLY A 186 -13.32 17.62 -0.43
N GLY A 187 -12.15 18.20 -0.71
CA GLY A 187 -11.06 18.26 0.29
C GLY A 187 -10.33 16.95 0.55
N ARG A 188 -10.34 16.00 -0.39
CA ARG A 188 -9.59 14.73 -0.29
C ARG A 188 -8.14 14.95 0.15
N ASP A 189 -7.44 15.88 -0.47
CA ASP A 189 -6.04 16.18 -0.17
C ASP A 189 -5.86 16.72 1.26
N LEU A 190 -6.76 17.62 1.68
CA LEU A 190 -6.76 18.17 3.04
C LEU A 190 -7.04 17.09 4.10
N VAL A 191 -7.95 16.14 3.80
CA VAL A 191 -8.22 15.00 4.68
C VAL A 191 -6.98 14.13 4.81
N GLN A 192 -6.29 13.82 3.70
CA GLN A 192 -5.05 13.04 3.70
C GLN A 192 -3.97 13.72 4.55
N GLU A 193 -3.71 15.00 4.32
CA GLU A 193 -2.75 15.79 5.11
C GLU A 193 -3.14 15.81 6.61
N THR A 194 -4.43 15.94 6.90
CA THR A 194 -4.94 15.93 8.28
C THR A 194 -4.72 14.57 8.96
N ILE A 195 -4.90 13.47 8.23
CA ILE A 195 -4.66 12.11 8.71
C ILE A 195 -3.17 11.93 9.03
N GLU A 196 -2.28 12.28 8.12
CA GLU A 196 -0.82 12.15 8.30
C GLU A 196 -0.36 12.91 9.55
N ASN A 197 -0.77 14.19 9.66
CA ASN A 197 -0.50 15.00 10.85
C ASN A 197 -1.04 14.39 12.15
N LYS A 198 -2.20 13.72 12.10
CA LYS A 198 -2.78 13.04 13.28
C LYS A 198 -2.01 11.76 13.64
N VAL A 199 -1.55 11.00 12.66
CA VAL A 199 -0.75 9.79 12.87
C VAL A 199 0.62 10.15 13.44
N ASP A 200 1.28 11.18 12.92
CA ASP A 200 2.57 11.67 13.45
C ASP A 200 2.48 12.06 14.92
N ARG A 201 1.36 12.69 15.33
CA ARG A 201 1.10 12.99 16.74
C ARG A 201 0.94 11.73 17.59
N GLN A 202 0.35 10.67 17.05
CA GLN A 202 0.23 9.40 17.76
C GLN A 202 1.59 8.70 17.91
N ILE A 203 2.43 8.72 16.86
CA ILE A 203 3.81 8.19 16.92
C ILE A 203 4.59 8.86 18.06
N LYS A 204 4.54 10.20 18.15
CA LYS A 204 5.20 10.94 19.22
C LYS A 204 4.68 10.57 20.62
N ARG A 205 3.38 10.30 20.76
CA ARG A 205 2.79 9.87 22.05
C ARG A 205 3.29 8.49 22.47
N LEU A 206 3.32 7.54 21.54
CA LEU A 206 3.80 6.18 21.82
C LEU A 206 5.28 6.19 22.22
N ALA A 207 6.12 6.95 21.53
CA ALA A 207 7.54 7.08 21.86
C ALA A 207 7.78 7.68 23.26
N ASN A 208 6.97 8.66 23.67
CA ASN A 208 7.07 9.25 25.00
C ASN A 208 6.65 8.26 26.10
N THR A 209 5.61 7.46 25.87
CA THR A 209 5.17 6.43 26.83
C THR A 209 6.23 5.33 27.03
N GLU A 210 6.95 4.95 25.98
CA GLU A 210 8.08 4.00 26.06
C GLU A 210 9.30 4.60 26.80
N GLY A 211 9.57 5.90 26.61
CA GLY A 211 10.61 6.62 27.34
C GLY A 211 10.33 6.74 28.84
N GLU A 212 9.07 6.99 29.22
CA GLU A 212 8.62 7.06 30.62
C GLU A 212 8.71 5.68 31.30
N THR A 213 8.19 4.62 30.65
CA THR A 213 8.30 3.24 31.18
C THR A 213 9.75 2.75 31.27
N GLY A 214 10.63 3.10 30.32
CA GLY A 214 12.06 2.78 30.40
C GLY A 214 12.77 3.49 31.56
N SER A 215 12.34 4.71 31.91
CA SER A 215 12.88 5.48 33.03
C SER A 215 12.41 4.98 34.40
N GLU A 216 11.16 4.52 34.51
CA GLU A 216 10.61 3.91 35.73
C GLU A 216 11.26 2.56 36.05
N VAL A 217 11.45 1.71 35.03
CA VAL A 217 12.14 0.41 35.19
C VAL A 217 13.61 0.62 35.58
N ALA A 218 14.28 1.64 35.05
CA ALA A 218 15.65 1.99 35.45
C ALA A 218 15.73 2.51 36.90
N GLN A 219 14.71 3.22 37.39
CA GLN A 219 14.64 3.68 38.78
C GLN A 219 14.32 2.55 39.77
N GLU A 220 13.51 1.56 39.39
CA GLU A 220 13.22 0.37 40.21
C GLU A 220 14.47 -0.53 40.40
N VAL A 221 15.28 -0.71 39.35
CA VAL A 221 16.51 -1.52 39.42
C VAL A 221 17.60 -0.87 40.28
N LEU A 222 17.54 0.45 40.49
CA LEU A 222 18.50 1.21 41.30
C LEU A 222 18.13 1.34 42.79
N GLN A 223 16.96 0.86 43.24
CA GLN A 223 16.64 0.88 44.66
C GLN A 223 17.38 -0.26 45.39
N PRO A 224 18.19 0.04 46.43
CA PRO A 224 18.88 -1.00 47.18
C PRO A 224 17.84 -1.80 47.98
N ALA A 225 17.90 -3.12 47.86
CA ALA A 225 17.14 -4.04 48.71
C ALA A 225 17.56 -3.82 50.17
N THR A 226 16.72 -3.11 50.92
CA THR A 226 16.76 -3.08 52.40
C THR A 226 16.08 -4.29 53.00
#